data_AF-A0A7Y4XW67-F1
#
_entry.id   AF-A0A7Y4XW67-F1
#
_cell.length_a   1.000
_cell.length_b   1.000
_cell.length_c   1.000
_cell.angle_alpha   90.00
_cell.angle_beta   90.00
_cell.angle_gamma   90.00
#
_symmetry.space_group_name_H-M   'P 1'
#
loop_
_entity.id
_entity.type
_entity.pdbx_description
1 polymer ?
#
loop_
_entity_poly.entity_id
_entity_poly.type
_entity_poly.pdbx_seq_one_letter_code
_entity_poly.pdbx_strand_id
1 'polypeptide(L)' 'MSPTIFCDRGYRFYFFSREESRMHVHVLHSDGEAKFWLEPSIELAQNFGLSARELKEAEGLVRLHKQEIQDAWNKHFPS' A
#
# COMPACT_ATOMS: atom_id res chain seq x y z
N MET A 1 -3.30 -1.84 -16.27
CA MET A 1 -3.85 -1.04 -15.15
C MET A 1 -3.92 -1.93 -13.93
N SER A 2 -3.39 -1.47 -12.81
CA SER A 2 -3.50 -2.20 -11.54
C SER A 2 -4.84 -1.86 -10.86
N PRO A 3 -5.57 -2.86 -10.33
CA PRO A 3 -6.81 -2.60 -9.62
C PRO A 3 -6.51 -1.80 -8.35
N THR A 4 -7.27 -0.73 -8.16
CA THR A 4 -7.28 0.01 -6.89
C THR A 4 -8.00 -0.83 -5.85
N ILE A 5 -7.42 -0.95 -4.66
CA ILE A 5 -8.05 -1.63 -3.52
C ILE A 5 -9.08 -0.66 -2.93
N PHE A 6 -8.62 0.50 -2.50
CA PHE A 6 -9.43 1.60 -1.99
C PHE A 6 -8.70 2.95 -2.16
N CYS A 7 -9.44 4.03 -1.97
CA CYS A 7 -8.89 5.37 -1.86
C CYS A 7 -9.37 5.99 -0.54
N ASP A 8 -8.44 6.50 0.27
CA ASP A 8 -8.78 7.26 1.48
C ASP A 8 -7.92 8.52 1.60
N ARG A 9 -8.54 9.64 1.95
CA ARG A 9 -7.92 10.96 2.12
C ARG A 9 -7.00 11.42 0.97
N GLY A 10 -7.32 11.03 -0.26
CA GLY A 10 -6.50 11.34 -1.44
C GLY A 10 -5.33 10.37 -1.68
N TYR A 11 -5.12 9.40 -0.79
CA TYR A 11 -4.20 8.30 -0.99
C TYR A 11 -4.91 7.15 -1.69
N ARG A 12 -4.33 6.68 -2.79
CA ARG A 12 -4.81 5.54 -3.56
C ARG A 12 -3.96 4.32 -3.24
N PHE A 13 -4.60 3.24 -2.81
CA PHE A 13 -3.94 1.99 -2.43
C PHE A 13 -4.13 0.94 -3.53
N TYR A 14 -3.04 0.30 -3.94
CA TYR A 14 -3.08 -0.66 -5.05
C TYR A 14 -1.91 -1.66 -5.00
N PHE A 15 -2.02 -2.74 -5.80
CA PHE A 15 -0.98 -3.76 -5.94
C PHE A 15 -0.52 -3.87 -7.40
N PHE A 16 0.77 -4.13 -7.64
CA PHE A 16 1.23 -4.51 -8.97
C PHE A 16 1.18 -6.04 -9.13
N SER A 17 0.41 -6.51 -10.13
CA SER A 17 0.21 -7.95 -10.36
C SER A 17 1.43 -8.71 -10.86
N ARG A 18 2.52 -8.03 -11.21
CA ARG A 18 3.77 -8.62 -11.71
C ARG A 18 4.95 -8.36 -10.78
N GLU A 19 4.68 -8.03 -9.53
CA GLU A 19 5.69 -7.70 -8.53
C GLU A 19 5.99 -8.88 -7.60
N GLU A 20 6.85 -8.65 -6.61
CA GLU A 20 7.30 -9.57 -5.55
C GLU A 20 6.16 -10.39 -4.91
N SER A 21 6.47 -11.62 -4.52
CA SER A 21 5.53 -12.51 -3.81
C SER A 21 5.23 -12.11 -2.36
N ARG A 22 6.08 -11.27 -1.76
CA ARG A 22 5.89 -10.79 -0.38
C ARG A 22 4.76 -9.77 -0.34
N MET A 23 3.85 -9.90 0.64
CA MET A 23 2.69 -9.03 0.76
C MET A 23 3.09 -7.55 0.97
N HIS A 24 2.71 -6.70 0.02
CA HIS A 24 3.00 -5.27 0.01
C HIS A 24 1.84 -4.47 -0.56
N VAL A 25 1.81 -3.16 -0.30
CA VAL A 25 0.85 -2.22 -0.87
C VAL A 25 1.55 -0.96 -1.36
N HIS A 26 1.14 -0.47 -2.53
CA HIS A 26 1.55 0.83 -3.05
C HIS A 26 0.52 1.88 -2.67
N VAL A 27 1.02 3.04 -2.28
CA VAL A 27 0.25 4.19 -1.82
C VAL A 27 0.63 5.37 -2.69
N LEU A 28 -0.26 5.77 -3.60
CA LEU A 28 -0.08 6.92 -4.48
C LEU A 28 -0.82 8.13 -3.91
N HIS A 29 -0.14 9.27 -3.87
CA HIS A 29 -0.68 10.58 -3.52
C HIS A 29 -0.41 11.58 -4.65
N SER A 30 -0.96 12.80 -4.57
CA SER A 30 -0.67 13.86 -5.54
C SER A 30 0.82 14.20 -5.65
N ASP A 31 1.53 14.10 -4.54
CA ASP A 31 2.91 14.57 -4.40
C ASP A 31 3.95 13.46 -4.60
N GLY A 32 3.53 12.20 -4.59
CA GLY A 32 4.45 11.08 -4.70
C GLY A 32 3.81 9.72 -4.46
N GLU A 33 4.67 8.71 -4.34
CA GLU A 33 4.28 7.33 -4.09
C GLU A 33 5.14 6.71 -2.99
N ALA A 34 4.54 5.85 -2.18
CA ALA A 34 5.28 4.98 -1.27
C ALA A 34 4.84 3.53 -1.41
N LYS A 35 5.76 2.63 -1.06
CA LYS A 35 5.53 1.19 -0.97
C LYS A 35 5.72 0.75 0.47
N PHE A 36 4.77 -0.02 0.99
CA PHE A 36 4.84 -0.59 2.33
C PHE A 36 4.80 -2.11 2.28
N TRP A 37 5.66 -2.76 3.05
CA TRP A 37 5.51 -4.18 3.39
C TRP A 37 4.41 -4.34 4.43
N LEU A 38 3.65 -5.44 4.38
CA LEU A 38 2.64 -5.78 5.38
C LEU A 38 3.11 -6.87 6.35
N GLU A 39 4.05 -7.70 5.92
CA GLU A 39 4.59 -8.81 6.69
C GLU A 39 6.12 -8.76 6.74
N PRO A 40 6.76 -9.13 7.88
CA PRO A 40 6.13 -9.52 9.15
C PRO A 40 5.54 -8.32 9.93
N SER A 41 5.90 -7.10 9.56
CA SER A 41 5.46 -5.83 10.15
C SER A 41 5.14 -4.83 9.03
N ILE A 42 4.34 -3.80 9.34
CA ILE A 42 4.10 -2.70 8.41
C ILE A 42 5.30 -1.77 8.43
N GLU A 43 6.04 -1.76 7.32
CA GLU A 43 7.29 -1.02 7.17
C GLU A 43 7.39 -0.35 5.80
N LEU A 44 7.95 0.85 5.78
CA LEU A 44 8.21 1.57 4.54
C LEU A 44 9.31 0.85 3.75
N ALA A 45 8.96 0.36 2.57
CA ALA A 45 9.88 -0.29 1.65
C ALA A 45 10.58 0.73 0.75
N GLN A 46 9.79 1.64 0.17
CA GLN A 46 10.26 2.65 -0.76
C GLN A 46 9.43 3.91 -0.63
N ASN A 47 10.07 5.07 -0.83
CA ASN A 47 9.43 6.37 -0.87
C ASN A 47 9.93 7.14 -2.09
N PHE A 48 9.01 7.65 -2.88
CA PHE A 48 9.23 8.52 -4.03
C PHE A 48 8.44 9.80 -3.85
N GLY A 49 9.06 10.80 -3.19
CA GLY A 49 8.55 12.16 -3.13
C GLY A 49 7.63 12.48 -1.93
N LEU A 50 7.11 11.50 -1.20
CA LEU A 50 6.29 11.78 -0.02
C LEU A 50 7.14 12.33 1.12
N SER A 51 6.63 13.37 1.77
CA SER A 51 7.20 13.93 2.98
C SER A 51 7.06 12.97 4.16
N ALA A 52 7.85 13.17 5.22
CA ALA A 52 7.77 12.36 6.44
C ALA A 52 6.36 12.40 7.09
N ARG A 53 5.63 13.51 6.92
CA ARG A 53 4.26 13.64 7.40
C ARG A 53 3.31 12.75 6.61
N GLU A 54 3.36 12.84 5.28
CA GLU A 54 2.52 12.03 4.40
C GLU A 54 2.82 10.55 4.54
N LEU A 55 4.09 10.17 4.69
CA LEU A 55 4.48 8.79 5.00
C LEU A 55 3.84 8.27 6.28
N LYS A 56 3.83 9.08 7.35
CA LYS A 56 3.22 8.72 8.62
C LYS A 56 1.69 8.62 8.52
N GLU A 57 1.07 9.50 7.74
CA GLU A 57 -0.36 9.44 7.44
C GLU A 57 -0.69 8.17 6.64
N ALA A 58 0.04 7.91 5.55
CA ALA A 58 -0.08 6.71 4.74
C ALA A 58 0.13 5.43 5.55
N GLU A 59 1.16 5.35 6.39
CA GLU A 59 1.40 4.22 7.29
C GLU A 59 0.24 4.00 8.26
N GLY A 60 -0.34 5.09 8.78
CA GLY A 60 -1.54 5.05 9.61
C GLY A 60 -2.74 4.47 8.87
N LEU A 61 -2.94 4.85 7.61
CA LEU A 61 -4.00 4.32 6.75
C LEU A 61 -3.76 2.85 6.40
N VAL A 62 -2.53 2.45 6.08
CA VAL A 62 -2.18 1.03 5.85
C VAL A 62 -2.48 0.19 7.09
N ARG A 63 -2.18 0.70 8.29
CA ARG A 63 -2.51 0.01 9.55
C ARG A 63 -4.01 -0.07 9.79
N LEU A 64 -4.73 1.02 9.54
CA LEU A 64 -6.19 1.07 9.72
C LEU A 64 -6.90 0.08 8.80
N HIS A 65 -6.48 0.02 7.54
CA HIS A 65 -7.07 -0.85 6.50
C HIS A 65 -6.29 -2.15 6.31
N LYS A 66 -5.45 -2.56 7.28
CA LYS A 66 -4.57 -3.73 7.13
C LYS A 66 -5.35 -4.97 6.70
N GLN A 67 -6.46 -5.26 7.37
CA GLN A 67 -7.27 -6.45 7.09
C GLN A 67 -7.83 -6.41 5.66
N GLU A 68 -8.36 -5.26 5.23
CA GLU A 68 -8.91 -5.07 3.87
C GLU A 68 -7.83 -5.26 2.79
N ILE A 69 -6.62 -4.76 3.05
CA ILE A 69 -5.46 -4.95 2.16
C ILE A 69 -5.08 -6.44 2.11
N GLN A 70 -5.04 -7.13 3.24
CA GLN A 70 -4.74 -8.57 3.30
C GLN A 70 -5.78 -9.41 2.56
N ASP A 71 -7.06 -9.11 2.74
CA ASP A 71 -8.17 -9.81 2.08
C ASP A 71 -8.12 -9.57 0.56
N ALA A 72 -7.86 -8.34 0.14
CA ALA A 72 -7.68 -7.99 -1.26
C ALA A 72 -6.46 -8.68 -1.88
N TRP A 73 -5.35 -8.77 -1.14
CA TRP A 73 -4.15 -9.49 -1.57
C TRP A 73 -4.46 -10.97 -1.81
N ASN A 74 -5.06 -11.65 -0.83
CA ASN A 74 -5.41 -13.07 -0.92
C ASN A 74 -6.40 -13.36 -2.07
N LYS A 75 -7.31 -12.42 -2.36
CA LYS A 75 -8.23 -12.52 -3.50
C LYS A 75 -7.54 -12.29 -4.84
N HIS A 76 -6.55 -11.40 -4.89
CA HIS A 76 -5.85 -11.02 -6.12
C HIS A 76 -4.72 -11.98 -6.48
N PHE A 77 -4.04 -12.53 -5.48
CA PHE A 77 -2.99 -13.55 -5.62
C PHE A 77 -3.45 -14.85 -4.96
N PRO A 78 -4.42 -15.57 -5.56
CA PRO A 78 -4.77 -16.91 -5.10
C PRO A 78 -3.56 -17.82 -5.30
N SER A 79 -3.19 -18.55 -4.23
CA SER A 79 -2.12 -19.55 -4.25
C SER A 79 -2.44 -20.74 -5.16
#